data_AF-A0A9E2L938-F1
#
_entry.id   AF-A0A9E2L938-F1
#
_cell.length_a   1.000
_cell.length_b   1.000
_cell.length_c   1.000
_cell.angle_alpha   90.00
_cell.angle_beta   90.00
_cell.angle_gamma   90.00
#
_symmetry.space_group_name_H-M   'P 1'
#
loop_
_entity.id
_entity.type
_entity.pdbx_description
1 polymer ?
#
loop_
_entity_poly.entity_id
_entity_poly.type
_entity_poly.pdbx_seq_one_letter_code
_entity_poly.pdbx_strand_id
1 'polypeptide(L)'
;MDKMNLSGLNPKDFQTEIDGKMTDLYILKNKNGYEVAVTNYGGSLVAIMVPDKDGQVANVIQGHDNIQDAINSPEPFLSTLVGRYGNRIAKGKFTLEGKEYSLSINNGPNHLHGGPTGFHARVWDAEQLSENSLKLHYLSADGEEGFPGNLDMTVVYTFTDDNELVIDYTGTTDKTTVVNMTNHGFFSLTGIANPTPTIEDLECEINADYYVPIDDTSIPTGEIESVKGTPFDFTTPHAVGERIDADHIQTKRGAGYDHCFVLNKKQPGELTFAARVVEPKSGRTMEVYTTEPGVQVYTDNWADGYKGQHGATFPRRSAICFEAQHFPDSPNHPYFPSVVLKPGEVYTQKTIYKFGVRK
;
A
#
# COMPACT_ATOMS: atom_id res chain seq x y z
N MET A 1 -25.35 15.82 20.80
CA MET A 1 -23.90 15.94 20.58
C MET A 1 -23.52 14.73 19.76
N ASP A 2 -23.37 14.91 18.45
CA ASP A 2 -22.89 13.84 17.58
C ASP A 2 -21.57 13.33 18.17
N LYS A 3 -21.50 12.03 18.45
CA LYS A 3 -20.26 11.43 18.95
C LYS A 3 -19.20 11.60 17.86
N MET A 4 -18.28 12.55 18.05
CA MET A 4 -17.09 12.66 17.21
C MET A 4 -16.37 11.32 17.18
N ASN A 5 -16.02 10.86 15.98
CA ASN A 5 -15.07 9.76 15.79
C ASN A 5 -13.68 10.19 16.31
N LEU A 6 -12.79 9.24 16.61
CA LEU A 6 -11.48 9.54 17.20
C LEU A 6 -10.59 10.38 16.29
N SER A 7 -10.69 10.18 14.97
CA SER A 7 -9.94 10.90 13.94
C SER A 7 -10.39 12.36 13.79
N GLY A 8 -11.54 12.74 14.32
CA GLY A 8 -12.12 14.07 14.18
C GLY A 8 -12.54 14.42 12.74
N LEU A 9 -12.56 13.43 11.84
CA LEU A 9 -12.99 13.62 10.45
C LEU A 9 -14.50 13.79 10.36
N ASN A 10 -14.94 14.61 9.42
CA ASN A 10 -16.36 14.82 9.17
C ASN A 10 -16.76 14.12 7.86
N PRO A 11 -17.63 13.09 7.91
CA PRO A 11 -18.03 12.34 6.71
C PRO A 11 -18.58 13.23 5.58
N LYS A 12 -19.23 14.35 5.92
CA LYS A 12 -19.75 15.29 4.90
C LYS A 12 -18.67 15.91 4.03
N ASP A 13 -17.45 16.04 4.53
CA ASP A 13 -16.32 16.60 3.78
C ASP A 13 -15.75 15.58 2.78
N PHE A 14 -16.22 14.33 2.84
CA PHE A 14 -15.90 13.26 1.89
C PHE A 14 -17.03 12.95 0.91
N GLN A 15 -18.14 13.68 0.96
CA GLN A 15 -19.32 13.42 0.14
C GLN A 15 -19.36 14.34 -1.08
N THR A 16 -19.12 13.76 -2.25
CA THR A 16 -19.36 14.38 -3.56
C THR A 16 -19.76 13.32 -4.60
N GLU A 17 -20.26 13.75 -5.76
CA GLU A 17 -20.55 12.87 -6.90
C GLU A 17 -19.41 12.96 -7.92
N ILE A 18 -18.87 11.82 -8.33
CA ILE A 18 -17.84 11.70 -9.38
C ILE A 18 -18.32 10.63 -10.36
N ASP A 19 -18.47 11.00 -11.63
CA ASP A 19 -18.91 10.11 -12.71
C ASP A 19 -20.16 9.27 -12.38
N GLY A 20 -21.14 9.90 -11.71
CA GLY A 20 -22.40 9.25 -11.33
C GLY A 20 -22.32 8.35 -10.09
N LYS A 21 -21.19 8.34 -9.37
CA LYS A 21 -21.01 7.60 -8.12
C LYS A 21 -20.77 8.56 -6.96
N MET A 22 -21.42 8.29 -5.83
CA MET A 22 -21.21 9.04 -4.59
C MET A 22 -19.97 8.55 -3.86
N THR A 23 -19.20 9.51 -3.36
CA THR A 23 -18.11 9.29 -2.40
C THR A 23 -18.63 9.45 -0.97
N ASP A 24 -18.02 8.76 -0.02
CA ASP A 24 -18.31 8.86 1.41
C ASP A 24 -17.09 8.48 2.27
N LEU A 25 -17.22 8.64 3.60
CA LEU A 25 -16.26 8.21 4.60
C LEU A 25 -16.88 7.14 5.52
N TYR A 26 -16.22 6.00 5.61
CA TYR A 26 -16.61 4.85 6.41
C TYR A 26 -15.67 4.71 7.61
N ILE A 27 -16.23 4.69 8.82
CA ILE A 27 -15.47 4.51 10.05
C ILE A 27 -15.67 3.08 10.55
N LEU A 28 -14.59 2.32 10.62
CA LEU A 28 -14.53 0.97 11.17
C LEU A 28 -14.06 1.04 12.61
N LYS A 29 -14.82 0.49 13.56
CA LYS A 29 -14.50 0.53 14.99
C LYS A 29 -14.39 -0.87 15.56
N ASN A 30 -13.37 -1.11 16.37
CA ASN A 30 -13.26 -2.36 17.12
C ASN A 30 -13.77 -2.20 18.56
N LYS A 31 -13.88 -3.32 19.30
CA LYS A 31 -14.38 -3.30 20.69
C LYS A 31 -13.46 -2.59 21.67
N ASN A 32 -12.19 -2.37 21.32
CA ASN A 32 -11.25 -1.59 22.14
C ASN A 32 -11.49 -0.09 22.01
N GLY A 33 -12.36 0.34 21.09
CA GLY A 33 -12.72 1.73 20.87
C GLY A 33 -11.77 2.45 19.92
N TYR A 34 -10.83 1.75 19.28
CA TYR A 34 -9.98 2.29 18.21
C TYR A 34 -10.72 2.28 16.88
N GLU A 35 -10.20 3.02 15.89
CA GLU A 35 -10.87 3.13 14.60
C GLU A 35 -9.93 3.23 13.40
N VAL A 36 -10.45 2.81 12.25
CA VAL A 36 -9.89 3.03 10.92
C VAL A 36 -10.92 3.78 10.08
N ALA A 37 -10.51 4.83 9.39
CA ALA A 37 -11.36 5.59 8.47
C ALA A 37 -10.95 5.27 7.03
N VAL A 38 -11.93 4.94 6.18
CA VAL A 38 -11.73 4.59 4.77
C VAL A 38 -12.69 5.41 3.91
N THR A 39 -12.22 6.02 2.83
CA THR A 39 -13.11 6.56 1.80
C THR A 39 -13.21 5.59 0.61
N ASN A 40 -14.38 5.51 -0.02
CA ASN A 40 -14.56 4.68 -1.20
C ASN A 40 -13.95 5.29 -2.48
N TYR A 41 -13.45 6.52 -2.43
CA TYR A 41 -12.56 7.03 -3.46
C TYR A 41 -11.16 6.42 -3.30
N GLY A 42 -10.72 5.67 -4.30
CA GLY A 42 -9.46 4.93 -4.26
C GLY A 42 -9.40 3.83 -3.22
N GLY A 43 -10.49 3.55 -2.49
CA GLY A 43 -10.46 2.72 -1.28
C GLY A 43 -9.42 3.19 -0.27
N SER A 44 -9.20 4.50 -0.16
CA SER A 44 -8.09 5.10 0.60
C SER A 44 -8.28 4.96 2.11
N LEU A 45 -7.21 4.55 2.80
CA LEU A 45 -7.09 4.61 4.25
C LEU A 45 -6.78 6.05 4.67
N VAL A 46 -7.74 6.70 5.32
CA VAL A 46 -7.67 8.13 5.67
C VAL A 46 -7.15 8.36 7.09
N ALA A 47 -7.45 7.43 8.01
CA ALA A 47 -6.95 7.46 9.39
C ALA A 47 -6.87 6.06 9.99
N ILE A 48 -5.88 5.84 10.86
CA ILE A 48 -5.74 4.65 11.71
C ILE A 48 -5.39 5.15 13.11
N MET A 49 -6.35 5.07 14.03
CA MET A 49 -6.26 5.64 15.37
C MET A 49 -5.88 4.56 16.38
N VAL A 50 -4.60 4.49 16.79
CA VAL A 50 -4.08 3.43 17.67
C VAL A 50 -3.27 4.00 18.86
N PRO A 51 -3.26 3.30 20.02
CA PRO A 51 -2.63 3.78 21.24
C PRO A 51 -1.11 3.60 21.19
N ASP A 52 -0.40 4.37 22.00
CA ASP A 52 0.98 4.11 22.39
C ASP A 52 1.09 3.36 23.74
N LYS A 53 2.32 3.21 24.26
CA LYS A 53 2.57 2.53 25.55
C LYS A 53 2.01 3.21 26.78
N ASP A 54 1.66 4.49 26.67
CA ASP A 54 1.05 5.28 27.72
C ASP A 54 -0.47 5.45 27.51
N GLY A 55 -1.02 4.83 26.46
CA GLY A 55 -2.46 4.84 26.12
C GLY A 55 -2.89 6.03 25.27
N GLN A 56 -1.96 6.87 24.82
CA GLN A 56 -2.27 8.04 24.00
C GLN A 56 -2.49 7.62 22.54
N VAL A 57 -3.68 7.94 22.02
CA VAL A 57 -4.09 7.60 20.66
C VAL A 57 -3.60 8.64 19.68
N ALA A 58 -3.05 8.20 18.54
CA ALA A 58 -2.68 9.07 17.42
C ALA A 58 -3.07 8.44 16.08
N ASN A 59 -3.23 9.27 15.05
CA ASN A 59 -3.36 8.81 13.67
C ASN A 59 -1.99 8.40 13.12
N VAL A 60 -1.82 7.13 12.77
CA VAL A 60 -0.54 6.55 12.29
C VAL A 60 -0.48 6.35 10.78
N ILE A 61 -1.43 6.88 10.00
CA ILE A 61 -1.39 6.85 8.54
C ILE A 61 -1.58 8.26 7.96
N GLN A 62 -0.89 8.53 6.87
CA GLN A 62 -1.02 9.79 6.15
C GLN A 62 -2.23 9.76 5.21
N GLY A 63 -2.95 10.88 5.19
CA GLY A 63 -4.17 11.06 4.39
C GLY A 63 -4.63 12.52 4.43
N HIS A 64 -5.80 12.76 3.85
CA HIS A 64 -6.43 14.08 3.76
C HIS A 64 -7.64 14.19 4.67
N ASP A 65 -8.15 15.41 4.86
CA ASP A 65 -9.33 15.69 5.69
C ASP A 65 -10.62 15.88 4.86
N ASN A 66 -10.52 15.88 3.53
CA ASN A 66 -11.67 16.00 2.63
C ASN A 66 -11.40 15.34 1.26
N ILE A 67 -12.48 15.09 0.50
CA ILE A 67 -12.40 14.40 -0.80
C ILE A 67 -11.69 15.23 -1.87
N GLN A 68 -11.80 16.55 -1.84
CA GLN A 68 -11.19 17.39 -2.88
C GLN A 68 -9.65 17.37 -2.81
N ASP A 69 -9.10 17.35 -1.60
CA ASP A 69 -7.67 17.22 -1.37
C ASP A 69 -7.17 15.80 -1.65
N ALA A 70 -7.99 14.77 -1.40
CA ALA A 70 -7.68 13.40 -1.81
C ALA A 70 -7.56 13.27 -3.34
N ILE A 71 -8.49 13.85 -4.10
CA ILE A 71 -8.45 13.86 -5.58
C ILE A 71 -7.24 14.64 -6.10
N ASN A 72 -6.93 15.78 -5.48
CA ASN A 72 -5.88 16.70 -5.94
C ASN A 72 -4.55 16.48 -5.23
N SER A 73 -4.35 15.33 -4.59
CA SER A 73 -3.16 15.11 -3.77
C SER A 73 -1.89 15.22 -4.63
N PRO A 74 -0.84 15.91 -4.14
CA PRO A 74 0.47 15.86 -4.78
C PRO A 74 1.05 14.43 -4.86
N GLU A 75 0.63 13.55 -3.95
CA GLU A 75 0.92 12.12 -3.96
C GLU A 75 -0.38 11.35 -4.30
N PRO A 76 -0.65 11.03 -5.59
CA PRO A 76 -1.91 10.44 -6.01
C PRO A 76 -2.16 9.03 -5.44
N PHE A 77 -1.13 8.34 -4.95
CA PHE A 77 -1.27 7.00 -4.40
C PHE A 77 -1.42 6.97 -2.87
N LEU A 78 -1.45 8.13 -2.20
CA LEU A 78 -1.43 8.27 -0.74
C LEU A 78 -2.47 7.36 -0.04
N SER A 79 -1.98 6.26 0.51
CA SER A 79 -2.77 5.29 1.30
C SER A 79 -3.94 4.65 0.55
N THR A 80 -3.87 4.61 -0.78
CA THR A 80 -4.92 4.12 -1.68
C THR A 80 -4.79 2.62 -2.03
N LEU A 81 -5.87 2.03 -2.54
CA LEU A 81 -5.79 0.78 -3.29
C LEU A 81 -5.13 1.01 -4.65
N VAL A 82 -4.24 0.09 -5.01
CA VAL A 82 -3.48 0.13 -6.25
C VAL A 82 -3.84 -1.09 -7.11
N GLY A 83 -4.06 -0.83 -8.39
CA GLY A 83 -4.38 -1.83 -9.41
C GLY A 83 -4.77 -1.16 -10.74
N ARG A 84 -4.93 -1.91 -11.84
CA ARG A 84 -4.93 -3.38 -11.95
C ARG A 84 -3.58 -4.05 -11.67
N TYR A 85 -2.48 -3.30 -11.80
CA TYR A 85 -1.13 -3.78 -11.53
C TYR A 85 -0.36 -2.79 -10.65
N GLY A 86 0.00 -3.21 -9.44
CA GLY A 86 0.86 -2.49 -8.52
C GLY A 86 2.31 -2.48 -8.95
N ASN A 87 2.97 -1.36 -8.65
CA ASN A 87 4.32 -1.04 -9.08
C ASN A 87 4.45 -0.89 -10.61
N ARG A 88 5.66 -1.09 -11.15
CA ARG A 88 6.03 -0.73 -12.53
C ARG A 88 5.89 -1.89 -13.50
N ILE A 89 5.56 -1.55 -14.75
CA ILE A 89 5.73 -2.38 -15.95
C ILE A 89 6.64 -1.63 -16.93
N ALA A 90 7.75 -2.28 -17.29
CA ALA A 90 8.79 -1.69 -18.12
C ALA A 90 8.23 -1.23 -19.47
N LYS A 91 8.52 0.02 -19.85
CA LYS A 91 8.09 0.62 -21.12
C LYS A 91 6.58 0.64 -21.34
N GLY A 92 5.79 0.40 -20.28
CA GLY A 92 4.34 0.20 -20.36
C GLY A 92 3.94 -0.89 -21.34
N LYS A 93 4.74 -1.96 -21.44
CA LYS A 93 4.49 -3.04 -22.39
C LYS A 93 4.68 -4.39 -21.74
N PHE A 94 3.85 -5.34 -22.16
CA PHE A 94 4.02 -6.75 -21.81
C PHE A 94 3.41 -7.62 -22.90
N THR A 95 3.80 -8.89 -22.92
CA THR A 95 3.23 -9.90 -23.83
C THR A 95 2.40 -10.90 -23.04
N LEU A 96 1.16 -11.12 -23.46
CA LEU A 96 0.26 -12.10 -22.86
C LEU A 96 -0.38 -12.94 -23.97
N GLU A 97 -0.25 -14.26 -23.85
CA GLU A 97 -0.73 -15.23 -24.86
C GLU A 97 -0.24 -14.91 -26.29
N GLY A 98 1.01 -14.45 -26.42
CA GLY A 98 1.63 -14.11 -27.71
C GLY A 98 1.18 -12.77 -28.31
N LYS A 99 0.35 -11.99 -27.60
CA LYS A 99 -0.04 -10.64 -28.00
C LYS A 99 0.65 -9.58 -27.14
N GLU A 100 1.24 -8.57 -27.78
CA GLU A 100 1.77 -7.39 -27.09
C GLU A 100 0.62 -6.45 -26.68
N TYR A 101 0.66 -5.96 -25.45
CA TYR A 101 -0.21 -4.93 -24.89
C TYR A 101 0.61 -3.68 -24.60
N SER A 102 0.02 -2.51 -24.85
CA SER A 102 0.61 -1.21 -24.53
C SER A 102 -0.28 -0.49 -23.53
N LEU A 103 0.35 0.00 -22.47
CA LEU A 103 -0.26 0.70 -21.34
C LEU A 103 0.15 2.19 -21.38
N SER A 104 -0.51 2.99 -20.55
CA SER A 104 -0.16 4.39 -20.36
C SER A 104 1.26 4.55 -19.78
N ILE A 105 2.00 5.54 -20.26
CA ILE A 105 3.32 5.91 -19.71
C ILE A 105 3.13 7.09 -18.76
N ASN A 106 2.99 6.79 -17.48
CA ASN A 106 2.72 7.78 -16.42
C ASN A 106 3.89 7.96 -15.44
N ASN A 107 4.99 7.20 -15.57
CA ASN A 107 6.18 7.38 -14.75
C ASN A 107 7.47 7.20 -15.59
N GLY A 108 8.05 8.31 -16.05
CA GLY A 108 9.24 8.28 -16.91
C GLY A 108 8.94 7.54 -18.23
N PRO A 109 9.73 6.53 -18.62
CA PRO A 109 9.41 5.68 -19.77
C PRO A 109 8.48 4.51 -19.43
N ASN A 110 8.00 4.36 -18.19
CA ASN A 110 7.32 3.16 -17.69
C ASN A 110 5.85 3.42 -17.33
N HIS A 111 5.11 2.32 -17.16
CA HIS A 111 3.76 2.33 -16.58
C HIS A 111 3.87 2.05 -15.08
N LEU A 112 3.08 2.75 -14.27
CA LEU A 112 3.11 2.66 -12.80
C LEU A 112 1.69 2.59 -12.23
N HIS A 113 1.47 1.67 -11.28
CA HIS A 113 0.30 1.61 -10.41
C HIS A 113 -1.06 1.58 -11.15
N GLY A 114 -1.10 0.89 -12.29
CA GLY A 114 -2.30 0.73 -13.10
C GLY A 114 -2.66 1.94 -13.98
N GLY A 115 -1.80 2.95 -14.08
CA GLY A 115 -1.97 4.10 -14.97
C GLY A 115 -2.52 5.35 -14.29
N PRO A 116 -2.69 6.47 -15.01
CA PRO A 116 -3.13 7.75 -14.46
C PRO A 116 -4.53 7.74 -13.86
N THR A 117 -5.39 6.80 -14.27
CA THR A 117 -6.74 6.61 -13.73
C THR A 117 -6.94 5.19 -13.21
N GLY A 118 -5.88 4.59 -12.66
CA GLY A 118 -5.92 3.29 -12.00
C GLY A 118 -6.84 3.27 -10.77
N PHE A 119 -6.82 2.17 -10.02
CA PHE A 119 -7.77 1.92 -8.93
C PHE A 119 -7.78 2.95 -7.81
N HIS A 120 -6.66 3.64 -7.61
CA HIS A 120 -6.50 4.74 -6.66
C HIS A 120 -7.41 5.95 -6.97
N ALA A 121 -7.80 6.13 -8.25
CA ALA A 121 -8.59 7.26 -8.71
C ALA A 121 -10.07 6.91 -9.00
N ARG A 122 -10.52 5.70 -8.63
CA ARG A 122 -11.89 5.21 -8.87
C ARG A 122 -12.77 5.36 -7.65
N VAL A 123 -14.05 5.63 -7.88
CA VAL A 123 -15.08 5.50 -6.84
C VAL A 123 -15.56 4.05 -6.82
N TRP A 124 -15.22 3.36 -5.74
CA TRP A 124 -15.63 1.98 -5.47
C TRP A 124 -17.08 1.96 -4.96
N ASP A 125 -17.83 0.95 -5.38
CA ASP A 125 -19.15 0.67 -4.79
C ASP A 125 -18.92 0.15 -3.36
N ALA A 126 -19.52 0.80 -2.37
CA ALA A 126 -19.20 0.56 -0.98
C ALA A 126 -20.42 0.04 -0.20
N GLU A 127 -20.18 -1.00 0.59
CA GLU A 127 -21.17 -1.62 1.48
C GLU A 127 -20.51 -1.86 2.84
N GLN A 128 -20.96 -1.13 3.87
CA GLN A 128 -20.50 -1.37 5.23
C GLN A 128 -21.21 -2.62 5.79
N LEU A 129 -20.45 -3.73 5.90
CA LEU A 129 -20.98 -5.04 6.28
C LEU A 129 -21.26 -5.14 7.80
N SER A 130 -20.50 -4.40 8.60
CA SER A 130 -20.63 -4.32 10.05
C SER A 130 -19.98 -3.03 10.58
N GLU A 131 -20.05 -2.80 11.90
CA GLU A 131 -19.36 -1.67 12.55
C GLU A 131 -17.84 -1.67 12.29
N ASN A 132 -17.25 -2.83 12.01
CA ASN A 132 -15.81 -3.00 11.86
C ASN A 132 -15.37 -3.54 10.49
N SER A 133 -16.28 -3.62 9.51
CA SER A 133 -15.97 -4.16 8.17
C SER A 133 -16.65 -3.38 7.04
N LEU A 134 -15.89 -3.12 5.98
CA LEU A 134 -16.31 -2.45 4.75
C LEU A 134 -15.92 -3.28 3.54
N LYS A 135 -16.89 -3.55 2.67
CA LYS A 135 -16.68 -4.12 1.35
C LYS A 135 -16.67 -3.01 0.30
N LEU A 136 -15.66 -3.03 -0.55
CA LEU A 136 -15.53 -2.23 -1.75
C LEU A 136 -15.59 -3.15 -2.96
N HIS A 137 -16.30 -2.73 -4.00
CA HIS A 137 -16.43 -3.43 -5.26
C HIS A 137 -16.16 -2.49 -6.44
N TYR A 138 -15.46 -2.99 -7.46
CA TYR A 138 -15.23 -2.27 -8.71
C TYR A 138 -15.08 -3.25 -9.87
N LEU A 139 -15.82 -2.98 -10.95
CA LEU A 139 -15.68 -3.67 -12.21
C LEU A 139 -14.79 -2.84 -13.14
N SER A 140 -13.56 -3.28 -13.35
CA SER A 140 -12.63 -2.68 -14.31
C SER A 140 -12.90 -3.25 -15.69
N ALA A 141 -13.26 -2.40 -16.65
CA ALA A 141 -13.71 -2.86 -17.97
C ALA A 141 -12.56 -3.43 -18.84
N ASP A 142 -12.88 -4.26 -19.83
CA ASP A 142 -11.92 -4.67 -20.88
C ASP A 142 -11.35 -3.43 -21.58
N GLY A 143 -10.02 -3.35 -21.63
CA GLY A 143 -9.28 -2.23 -22.19
C GLY A 143 -9.08 -1.05 -21.24
N GLU A 144 -9.62 -1.07 -20.02
CA GLU A 144 -9.36 -0.04 -19.02
C GLU A 144 -7.86 0.05 -18.73
N GLU A 145 -7.29 1.26 -18.90
CA GLU A 145 -5.84 1.52 -18.80
C GLU A 145 -4.96 0.66 -19.73
N GLY A 146 -5.56 0.01 -20.74
CA GLY A 146 -4.89 -0.86 -21.71
C GLY A 146 -4.82 -2.34 -21.31
N PHE A 147 -5.38 -2.73 -20.17
CA PHE A 147 -5.40 -4.13 -19.73
C PHE A 147 -6.56 -4.92 -20.37
N PRO A 148 -6.34 -6.18 -20.81
CA PRO A 148 -7.40 -7.01 -21.37
C PRO A 148 -8.33 -7.56 -20.31
N GLY A 149 -9.59 -7.82 -20.67
CA GLY A 149 -10.59 -8.50 -19.85
C GLY A 149 -11.27 -7.58 -18.86
N ASN A 150 -12.57 -7.84 -18.64
CA ASN A 150 -13.24 -7.31 -17.48
C ASN A 150 -12.62 -7.96 -16.24
N LEU A 151 -12.34 -7.16 -15.21
CA LEU A 151 -11.88 -7.65 -13.92
C LEU A 151 -12.87 -7.18 -12.86
N ASP A 152 -13.61 -8.14 -12.30
CA ASP A 152 -14.53 -7.93 -11.19
C ASP A 152 -13.74 -8.09 -9.89
N MET A 153 -13.49 -6.98 -9.19
CA MET A 153 -12.70 -6.93 -7.97
C MET A 153 -13.56 -6.57 -6.77
N THR A 154 -13.38 -7.34 -5.70
CA THR A 154 -13.88 -7.04 -4.36
C THR A 154 -12.70 -6.92 -3.39
N VAL A 155 -12.73 -5.88 -2.56
CA VAL A 155 -11.79 -5.68 -1.45
C VAL A 155 -12.59 -5.52 -0.15
N VAL A 156 -12.23 -6.26 0.88
CA VAL A 156 -12.86 -6.14 2.20
C VAL A 156 -11.82 -5.68 3.22
N TYR A 157 -12.09 -4.52 3.81
CA TYR A 157 -11.38 -4.02 4.98
C TYR A 157 -12.09 -4.51 6.25
N THR A 158 -11.35 -5.10 7.18
CA THR A 158 -11.86 -5.47 8.50
C THR A 158 -10.91 -4.99 9.59
N PHE A 159 -11.40 -4.26 10.58
CA PHE A 159 -10.63 -3.86 11.76
C PHE A 159 -11.01 -4.74 12.96
N THR A 160 -10.13 -5.64 13.35
CA THR A 160 -10.45 -6.67 14.35
C THR A 160 -10.28 -6.15 15.78
N ASP A 161 -10.80 -6.92 16.75
CA ASP A 161 -10.63 -6.66 18.19
C ASP A 161 -9.17 -6.85 18.67
N ASP A 162 -8.29 -7.42 17.84
CA ASP A 162 -6.86 -7.56 18.10
C ASP A 162 -6.04 -6.40 17.48
N ASN A 163 -6.70 -5.30 17.10
CA ASN A 163 -6.13 -4.15 16.39
C ASN A 163 -5.46 -4.51 15.05
N GLU A 164 -6.05 -5.46 14.33
CA GLU A 164 -5.58 -5.86 13.01
C GLU A 164 -6.44 -5.20 11.93
N LEU A 165 -5.81 -4.44 11.05
CA LEU A 165 -6.41 -4.06 9.78
C LEU A 165 -6.15 -5.18 8.77
N VAL A 166 -7.17 -5.99 8.53
CA VAL A 166 -7.17 -7.07 7.54
C VAL A 166 -7.72 -6.54 6.24
N ILE A 167 -7.01 -6.78 5.14
CA ILE A 167 -7.42 -6.46 3.78
C ILE A 167 -7.47 -7.75 2.97
N ASP A 168 -8.68 -8.17 2.62
CA ASP A 168 -8.95 -9.32 1.76
C ASP A 168 -9.24 -8.84 0.34
N TYR A 169 -8.58 -9.43 -0.65
CA TYR A 169 -8.81 -9.15 -2.07
C TYR A 169 -9.36 -10.41 -2.73
N THR A 170 -10.38 -10.26 -3.56
CA THR A 170 -10.92 -11.34 -4.38
C THR A 170 -11.29 -10.81 -5.75
N GLY A 171 -10.93 -11.53 -6.81
CA GLY A 171 -11.27 -11.09 -8.16
C GLY A 171 -11.42 -12.21 -9.18
N THR A 172 -12.21 -11.94 -10.21
CA THR A 172 -12.39 -12.84 -11.36
C THR A 172 -12.35 -12.07 -12.66
N THR A 173 -12.08 -12.78 -13.76
CA THR A 173 -11.99 -12.17 -15.09
C THR A 173 -12.71 -12.99 -16.16
N ASP A 174 -13.17 -12.32 -17.21
CA ASP A 174 -13.77 -12.97 -18.38
C ASP A 174 -12.78 -13.22 -19.52
N LYS A 175 -11.53 -12.74 -19.38
CA LYS A 175 -10.44 -12.95 -20.34
C LYS A 175 -9.10 -12.92 -19.62
N THR A 176 -8.12 -13.69 -20.11
CA THR A 176 -6.79 -13.72 -19.50
C THR A 176 -6.21 -12.31 -19.37
N THR A 177 -5.80 -11.94 -18.15
CA THR A 177 -5.21 -10.63 -17.80
C THR A 177 -4.04 -10.81 -16.84
N VAL A 178 -3.34 -9.72 -16.53
CA VAL A 178 -2.43 -9.63 -15.37
C VAL A 178 -3.10 -8.87 -14.24
N VAL A 179 -2.89 -9.29 -12.99
CA VAL A 179 -3.41 -8.66 -11.78
C VAL A 179 -2.34 -8.68 -10.69
N ASN A 180 -2.11 -7.54 -10.06
CA ASN A 180 -1.24 -7.41 -8.89
C ASN A 180 -1.82 -6.30 -8.01
N MET A 181 -2.58 -6.65 -6.99
CA MET A 181 -3.25 -5.68 -6.11
C MET A 181 -2.37 -5.35 -4.91
N THR A 182 -2.47 -4.12 -4.42
CA THR A 182 -1.89 -3.76 -3.12
C THR A 182 -2.61 -2.57 -2.51
N ASN A 183 -2.24 -2.21 -1.28
CA ASN A 183 -2.63 -0.95 -0.64
C ASN A 183 -1.34 -0.17 -0.32
N HIS A 184 -1.27 1.08 -0.78
CA HIS A 184 -0.09 1.92 -0.69
C HIS A 184 -0.10 2.77 0.60
N GLY A 185 -0.29 2.12 1.75
CA GLY A 185 -0.37 2.79 3.07
C GLY A 185 0.91 3.52 3.45
N PHE A 186 0.82 4.83 3.68
CA PHE A 186 1.93 5.67 4.15
C PHE A 186 1.91 5.76 5.68
N PHE A 187 2.63 4.87 6.36
CA PHE A 187 2.57 4.75 7.81
C PHE A 187 3.55 5.69 8.53
N SER A 188 3.03 6.47 9.49
CA SER A 188 3.78 7.36 10.38
C SER A 188 3.52 6.96 11.84
N LEU A 189 4.19 5.91 12.34
CA LEU A 189 3.90 5.30 13.66
C LEU A 189 4.04 6.27 14.85
N THR A 190 4.88 7.30 14.74
CA THR A 190 4.98 8.36 15.75
C THR A 190 3.65 9.14 15.89
N GLY A 191 2.87 9.19 14.82
CA GLY A 191 1.67 10.01 14.65
C GLY A 191 1.91 11.14 13.65
N ILE A 192 0.91 11.46 12.82
CA ILE A 192 0.96 12.64 11.93
C ILE A 192 1.03 13.94 12.74
N ALA A 193 1.78 14.93 12.26
CA ALA A 193 1.94 16.22 12.92
C ALA A 193 2.34 17.33 11.93
N ASN A 194 2.65 18.53 12.43
CA ASN A 194 3.14 19.63 11.62
C ASN A 194 4.49 20.15 12.15
N PRO A 195 5.64 19.73 11.59
CA PRO A 195 5.77 18.67 10.58
C PRO A 195 5.60 17.26 11.16
N THR A 196 5.18 16.31 10.31
CA THR A 196 5.14 14.89 10.68
C THR A 196 6.56 14.40 10.94
N PRO A 197 6.83 13.70 12.06
CA PRO A 197 8.16 13.23 12.39
C PRO A 197 8.71 12.24 11.35
N THR A 198 10.03 12.20 11.23
CA THR A 198 10.71 11.25 10.34
C THR A 198 10.55 9.81 10.81
N ILE A 199 10.56 8.86 9.87
CA ILE A 199 10.58 7.42 10.12
C ILE A 199 11.98 6.84 10.37
N GLU A 200 13.04 7.65 10.29
CA GLU A 200 14.43 7.14 10.34
C GLU A 200 14.78 6.45 11.66
N ASP A 201 14.13 6.82 12.77
CA ASP A 201 14.29 6.19 14.08
C ASP A 201 13.48 4.88 14.24
N LEU A 202 12.61 4.52 13.29
CA LEU A 202 11.83 3.28 13.37
C LEU A 202 12.77 2.07 13.29
N GLU A 203 12.64 1.13 14.22
CA GLU A 203 13.32 -0.17 14.14
C GLU A 203 12.52 -1.08 13.20
N CYS A 204 13.12 -1.48 12.08
CA CYS A 204 12.52 -2.32 11.05
C CYS A 204 13.18 -3.71 11.01
N GLU A 205 12.36 -4.74 10.86
CA GLU A 205 12.74 -6.13 10.63
C GLU A 205 11.91 -6.66 9.45
N ILE A 206 12.55 -7.30 8.47
CA ILE A 206 11.89 -7.85 7.27
C ILE A 206 12.29 -9.31 7.13
N ASN A 207 11.29 -10.19 6.99
CA ASN A 207 11.49 -11.62 6.78
C ASN A 207 11.80 -11.93 5.32
N ALA A 208 12.96 -11.47 4.85
CA ALA A 208 13.42 -11.61 3.48
C ALA A 208 14.95 -11.74 3.42
N ASP A 209 15.44 -12.85 2.87
CA ASP A 209 16.88 -13.08 2.66
C ASP A 209 17.38 -12.47 1.33
N TYR A 210 16.45 -12.03 0.49
CA TYR A 210 16.70 -11.49 -0.85
C TYR A 210 15.83 -10.27 -1.15
N TYR A 211 16.27 -9.46 -2.12
CA TYR A 211 15.52 -8.34 -2.69
C TYR A 211 15.69 -8.31 -4.21
N VAL A 212 14.86 -7.52 -4.87
CA VAL A 212 14.89 -7.33 -6.33
C VAL A 212 15.62 -6.01 -6.64
N PRO A 213 16.86 -6.03 -7.16
CA PRO A 213 17.58 -4.81 -7.53
C PRO A 213 16.93 -4.14 -8.74
N ILE A 214 16.92 -2.81 -8.72
CA ILE A 214 16.35 -1.96 -9.77
C ILE A 214 17.43 -1.28 -10.62
N ASP A 215 17.08 -0.88 -11.84
CA ASP A 215 17.85 -0.02 -12.72
C ASP A 215 17.65 1.47 -12.41
N ASP A 216 18.20 2.36 -13.25
CA ASP A 216 18.09 3.82 -13.08
C ASP A 216 16.69 4.40 -13.37
N THR A 217 15.75 3.57 -13.83
CA THR A 217 14.33 3.90 -14.06
C THR A 217 13.39 3.19 -13.09
N SER A 218 13.96 2.60 -12.02
CA SER A 218 13.26 1.81 -11.01
C SER A 218 12.60 0.53 -11.52
N ILE A 219 13.07 -0.02 -12.65
CA ILE A 219 12.64 -1.32 -13.17
C ILE A 219 13.55 -2.42 -12.61
N PRO A 220 13.02 -3.58 -12.21
CA PRO A 220 13.84 -4.73 -11.87
C PRO A 220 14.85 -5.07 -12.94
N THR A 221 16.08 -5.31 -12.52
CA THR A 221 17.14 -5.84 -13.40
C THR A 221 16.86 -7.28 -13.88
N GLY A 222 15.93 -7.97 -13.21
CA GLY A 222 15.67 -9.40 -13.33
C GLY A 222 16.49 -10.25 -12.35
N GLU A 223 17.47 -9.68 -11.67
CA GLU A 223 18.24 -10.37 -10.64
C GLU A 223 17.46 -10.46 -9.33
N ILE A 224 17.80 -11.46 -8.52
CA ILE A 224 17.37 -11.59 -7.12
C ILE A 224 18.66 -11.68 -6.31
N GLU A 225 18.95 -10.63 -5.54
CA GLU A 225 20.20 -10.51 -4.78
C GLU A 225 19.97 -10.79 -3.31
N SER A 226 20.97 -11.37 -2.64
CA SER A 226 20.90 -11.53 -1.20
C SER A 226 21.00 -10.18 -0.50
N VAL A 227 20.20 -9.98 0.54
CA VAL A 227 20.32 -8.78 1.38
C VAL A 227 21.59 -8.80 2.22
N LYS A 228 22.17 -9.98 2.48
CA LYS A 228 23.26 -10.17 3.43
C LYS A 228 24.48 -9.31 3.10
N GLY A 229 24.91 -8.50 4.07
CA GLY A 229 26.08 -7.62 3.91
C GLY A 229 25.82 -6.40 3.03
N THR A 230 24.56 -6.13 2.69
CA THR A 230 24.13 -4.92 1.98
C THR A 230 23.36 -3.99 2.92
N PRO A 231 23.09 -2.72 2.53
CA PRO A 231 22.20 -1.83 3.28
C PRO A 231 20.77 -2.35 3.45
N PHE A 232 20.36 -3.34 2.66
CA PHE A 232 19.01 -3.92 2.66
C PHE A 232 18.87 -5.06 3.68
N ASP A 233 19.92 -5.41 4.44
CA ASP A 233 19.83 -6.47 5.45
C ASP A 233 19.03 -6.02 6.68
N PHE A 234 17.72 -6.28 6.64
CA PHE A 234 16.77 -6.15 7.73
C PHE A 234 16.34 -7.51 8.31
N THR A 235 17.13 -8.58 8.09
CA THR A 235 16.82 -9.91 8.67
C THR A 235 16.90 -9.93 10.20
N THR A 236 17.53 -8.90 10.77
CA THR A 236 17.44 -8.52 12.18
C THR A 236 17.00 -7.06 12.31
N PRO A 237 16.41 -6.65 13.45
CA PRO A 237 15.95 -5.27 13.64
C PRO A 237 17.07 -4.23 13.49
N HIS A 238 16.85 -3.24 12.62
CA HIS A 238 17.73 -2.09 12.40
C HIS A 238 16.92 -0.80 12.27
N ALA A 239 17.47 0.34 12.69
CA ALA A 239 16.83 1.61 12.44
C ALA A 239 16.75 1.87 10.93
N VAL A 240 15.60 2.32 10.42
CA VAL A 240 15.43 2.56 8.98
C VAL A 240 16.49 3.54 8.46
N GLY A 241 16.79 4.60 9.22
CA GLY A 241 17.80 5.59 8.90
C GLY A 241 19.26 5.12 8.99
N GLU A 242 19.53 3.97 9.61
CA GLU A 242 20.91 3.50 9.88
C GLU A 242 21.75 3.41 8.59
N ARG A 243 21.14 2.94 7.49
CA ARG A 243 21.82 2.62 6.22
C ARG A 243 21.15 3.20 4.98
N ILE A 244 20.13 4.05 5.17
CA ILE A 244 19.28 4.57 4.09
C ILE A 244 20.06 5.39 3.05
N ASP A 245 21.17 6.03 3.46
CA ASP A 245 22.07 6.82 2.61
C ASP A 245 23.44 6.14 2.40
N ALA A 246 23.53 4.82 2.58
CA ALA A 246 24.77 4.08 2.37
C ALA A 246 25.31 4.25 0.94
N ASP A 247 26.64 4.16 0.77
CA ASP A 247 27.30 4.21 -0.54
C ASP A 247 27.11 2.90 -1.31
N HIS A 248 25.87 2.63 -1.73
CA HIS A 248 25.45 1.47 -2.49
C HIS A 248 24.64 1.92 -3.71
N ILE A 249 24.75 1.20 -4.83
CA ILE A 249 24.08 1.62 -6.07
C ILE A 249 22.55 1.65 -5.92
N GLN A 250 21.99 0.69 -5.18
CA GLN A 250 20.55 0.55 -4.99
C GLN A 250 19.98 1.63 -4.04
N THR A 251 20.67 2.03 -2.96
CA THR A 251 20.22 3.14 -2.10
C THR A 251 20.24 4.47 -2.85
N LYS A 252 21.21 4.68 -3.75
CA LYS A 252 21.24 5.84 -4.65
C LYS A 252 20.08 5.84 -5.64
N ARG A 253 19.77 4.69 -6.25
CA ARG A 253 18.65 4.55 -7.21
C ARG A 253 17.28 4.76 -6.55
N GLY A 254 17.10 4.22 -5.35
CA GLY A 254 15.86 4.41 -4.57
C GLY A 254 15.75 5.75 -3.85
N ALA A 255 16.82 6.56 -3.80
CA ALA A 255 16.95 7.74 -2.93
C ALA A 255 16.69 7.44 -1.43
N GLY A 256 17.00 6.20 -1.03
CA GLY A 256 16.56 5.52 0.17
C GLY A 256 16.14 4.09 -0.16
N TYR A 257 15.11 3.58 0.53
CA TYR A 257 14.49 2.31 0.15
C TYR A 257 13.27 2.58 -0.73
N ASP A 258 13.27 1.99 -1.93
CA ASP A 258 12.14 1.81 -2.83
C ASP A 258 12.30 0.47 -3.56
N HIS A 259 12.31 -0.64 -2.79
CA HIS A 259 12.65 -1.96 -3.33
C HIS A 259 11.66 -3.03 -2.89
N CYS A 260 11.48 -4.03 -3.75
CA CYS A 260 10.72 -5.22 -3.44
C CYS A 260 11.61 -6.23 -2.72
N PHE A 261 11.25 -6.57 -1.49
CA PHE A 261 11.86 -7.63 -0.71
C PHE A 261 11.17 -8.95 -1.04
N VAL A 262 11.97 -10.00 -1.27
CA VAL A 262 11.48 -11.35 -1.59
C VAL A 262 11.21 -12.07 -0.27
N LEU A 263 9.92 -12.25 0.06
CA LEU A 263 9.53 -12.80 1.36
C LEU A 263 9.89 -14.27 1.48
N ASN A 264 10.40 -14.64 2.65
CA ASN A 264 10.72 -16.03 2.98
C ASN A 264 9.42 -16.82 3.17
N LYS A 265 8.98 -17.50 2.10
CA LYS A 265 7.79 -18.36 2.03
C LYS A 265 8.18 -19.83 1.93
N LYS A 266 7.55 -20.69 2.72
CA LYS A 266 7.62 -22.15 2.58
C LYS A 266 6.77 -22.65 1.42
N GLN A 267 5.63 -21.99 1.17
CA GLN A 267 4.71 -22.33 0.08
C GLN A 267 4.10 -21.06 -0.55
N PRO A 268 3.86 -21.02 -1.87
CA PRO A 268 3.14 -19.91 -2.49
C PRO A 268 1.75 -19.70 -1.86
N GLY A 269 1.39 -18.45 -1.59
CA GLY A 269 0.08 -18.07 -1.05
C GLY A 269 -0.12 -18.32 0.45
N GLU A 270 0.88 -18.81 1.18
CA GLU A 270 0.76 -18.94 2.64
C GLU A 270 0.74 -17.57 3.33
N LEU A 271 -0.16 -17.40 4.30
CA LEU A 271 -0.20 -16.20 5.15
C LEU A 271 0.93 -16.30 6.19
N THR A 272 1.96 -15.48 6.05
CA THR A 272 3.11 -15.45 6.97
C THR A 272 3.57 -14.04 7.28
N PHE A 273 4.36 -13.93 8.35
CA PHE A 273 5.04 -12.70 8.75
C PHE A 273 5.94 -12.18 7.63
N ALA A 274 5.80 -10.88 7.33
CA ALA A 274 6.55 -10.18 6.29
C ALA A 274 7.51 -9.15 6.87
N ALA A 275 7.03 -8.29 7.78
CA ALA A 275 7.83 -7.25 8.38
C ALA A 275 7.29 -6.83 9.75
N ARG A 276 8.14 -6.19 10.56
CA ARG A 276 7.78 -5.51 11.80
C ARG A 276 8.47 -4.15 11.83
N VAL A 277 7.74 -3.13 12.24
CA VAL A 277 8.31 -1.83 12.62
C VAL A 277 7.94 -1.47 14.05
N VAL A 278 8.88 -0.85 14.77
CA VAL A 278 8.70 -0.35 16.12
C VAL A 278 9.15 1.09 16.21
N GLU A 279 8.29 1.98 16.72
CA GLU A 279 8.67 3.35 17.04
C GLU A 279 9.17 3.40 18.50
N PRO A 280 10.46 3.68 18.74
CA PRO A 280 11.08 3.45 20.03
C PRO A 280 10.57 4.37 21.16
N LYS A 281 10.04 5.57 20.86
CA LYS A 281 9.66 6.56 21.89
C LYS A 281 8.25 6.32 22.42
N SER A 282 7.26 6.17 21.53
CA SER A 282 5.87 5.84 21.84
C SER A 282 5.69 4.35 22.14
N GLY A 283 6.57 3.49 21.63
CA GLY A 283 6.42 2.05 21.72
C GLY A 283 5.34 1.48 20.80
N ARG A 284 4.75 2.28 19.89
CA ARG A 284 3.85 1.74 18.87
C ARG A 284 4.59 0.74 17.98
N THR A 285 3.91 -0.34 17.64
CA THR A 285 4.43 -1.39 16.76
C THR A 285 3.43 -1.67 15.66
N MET A 286 3.93 -2.05 14.49
CA MET A 286 3.13 -2.60 13.41
C MET A 286 3.81 -3.85 12.87
N GLU A 287 3.08 -4.95 12.81
CA GLU A 287 3.49 -6.18 12.13
C GLU A 287 2.69 -6.34 10.84
N VAL A 288 3.35 -6.82 9.79
CA VAL A 288 2.76 -7.09 8.48
C VAL A 288 2.75 -8.60 8.26
N TYR A 289 1.58 -9.14 7.93
CA TYR A 289 1.42 -10.52 7.48
C TYR A 289 0.76 -10.51 6.11
N THR A 290 1.19 -11.35 5.19
CA THR A 290 0.57 -11.39 3.86
C THR A 290 0.66 -12.77 3.22
N THR A 291 -0.20 -13.04 2.23
CA THR A 291 -0.09 -14.18 1.30
C THR A 291 0.86 -13.92 0.14
N GLU A 292 1.20 -12.64 -0.11
CA GLU A 292 2.00 -12.23 -1.27
C GLU A 292 3.45 -12.70 -1.20
N PRO A 293 4.11 -12.92 -2.35
CA PRO A 293 5.50 -13.37 -2.40
C PRO A 293 6.52 -12.26 -2.11
N GLY A 294 6.12 -10.99 -2.22
CA GLY A 294 6.99 -9.85 -1.99
C GLY A 294 6.32 -8.73 -1.19
N VAL A 295 7.16 -7.81 -0.71
CA VAL A 295 6.71 -6.55 -0.11
C VAL A 295 7.56 -5.41 -0.65
N GLN A 296 6.94 -4.37 -1.22
CA GLN A 296 7.64 -3.13 -1.51
C GLN A 296 7.84 -2.37 -0.20
N VAL A 297 9.07 -1.97 0.06
CA VAL A 297 9.37 -1.02 1.12
C VAL A 297 9.80 0.29 0.50
N TYR A 298 8.97 1.31 0.70
CA TYR A 298 9.19 2.67 0.23
C TYR A 298 9.23 3.64 1.41
N THR A 299 10.31 4.42 1.52
CA THR A 299 10.56 5.35 2.64
C THR A 299 10.18 6.79 2.35
N ASP A 300 9.16 7.01 1.52
CA ASP A 300 8.61 8.36 1.27
C ASP A 300 9.69 9.37 0.82
N ASN A 301 10.55 8.91 -0.10
CA ASN A 301 11.81 9.58 -0.45
C ASN A 301 11.61 10.92 -1.17
N TRP A 302 10.43 11.11 -1.77
CA TRP A 302 10.10 12.22 -2.67
C TRP A 302 9.14 13.25 -2.06
N ALA A 303 8.58 12.99 -0.88
CA ALA A 303 7.73 13.97 -0.21
C ALA A 303 8.47 15.27 0.10
N ASP A 304 7.78 16.39 -0.05
CA ASP A 304 8.34 17.73 -0.03
C ASP A 304 7.77 18.63 1.09
N GLY A 305 6.91 18.08 1.95
CA GLY A 305 6.25 18.83 3.01
C GLY A 305 4.82 19.26 2.67
N TYR A 306 4.19 18.65 1.65
CA TYR A 306 2.80 18.94 1.31
C TYR A 306 1.84 18.72 2.51
N LYS A 307 0.71 19.43 2.47
CA LYS A 307 -0.27 19.41 3.55
C LYS A 307 -1.07 18.12 3.51
N GLY A 308 -1.38 17.62 4.70
CA GLY A 308 -2.33 16.54 4.91
C GLY A 308 -3.39 16.92 5.93
N GLN A 309 -4.01 15.89 6.50
CA GLN A 309 -5.10 15.97 7.44
C GLN A 309 -4.82 16.89 8.65
N HIS A 310 -5.80 17.71 9.03
CA HIS A 310 -5.79 18.57 10.23
C HIS A 310 -4.57 19.50 10.33
N GLY A 311 -4.05 19.94 9.19
CA GLY A 311 -2.89 20.82 9.12
C GLY A 311 -1.54 20.13 9.33
N ALA A 312 -1.50 18.79 9.36
CA ALA A 312 -0.25 18.03 9.28
C ALA A 312 0.50 18.36 7.97
N THR A 313 1.80 18.17 7.97
CA THR A 313 2.63 18.23 6.77
C THR A 313 3.48 16.98 6.65
N PHE A 314 3.72 16.52 5.42
CA PHE A 314 4.42 15.27 5.11
C PHE A 314 5.75 15.57 4.41
N PRO A 315 6.83 15.82 5.18
CA PRO A 315 8.16 16.02 4.62
C PRO A 315 8.80 14.70 4.16
N ARG A 316 9.92 14.80 3.44
CA ARG A 316 10.77 13.67 3.05
C ARG A 316 10.98 12.70 4.21
N ARG A 317 10.74 11.40 3.97
CA ARG A 317 10.88 10.30 4.95
C ARG A 317 10.01 10.50 6.19
N SER A 318 8.77 10.96 6.00
CA SER A 318 7.78 11.08 7.08
C SER A 318 6.85 9.86 7.19
N ALA A 319 6.89 8.97 6.18
CA ALA A 319 6.20 7.70 6.18
C ALA A 319 7.09 6.56 5.67
N ILE A 320 6.64 5.33 5.98
CA ILE A 320 7.15 4.10 5.37
C ILE A 320 5.96 3.27 4.86
N CYS A 321 6.10 2.71 3.66
CA CYS A 321 5.09 1.87 3.02
C CYS A 321 5.52 0.41 3.05
N PHE A 322 4.55 -0.49 3.18
CA PHE A 322 4.74 -1.94 3.14
C PHE A 322 3.72 -2.56 2.18
N GLU A 323 3.94 -2.37 0.88
CA GLU A 323 2.99 -2.83 -0.14
C GLU A 323 3.21 -4.32 -0.39
N ALA A 324 2.39 -5.18 0.23
CA ALA A 324 2.40 -6.59 -0.09
C ALA A 324 1.92 -6.81 -1.54
N GLN A 325 2.75 -7.45 -2.37
CA GLN A 325 2.50 -7.59 -3.80
C GLN A 325 3.34 -8.72 -4.44
N HIS A 326 3.05 -9.04 -5.70
CA HIS A 326 3.98 -9.71 -6.59
C HIS A 326 5.11 -8.78 -7.01
N PHE A 327 6.22 -9.35 -7.52
CA PHE A 327 7.40 -8.56 -7.86
C PHE A 327 7.08 -7.56 -8.99
N PRO A 328 7.66 -6.35 -8.96
CA PRO A 328 7.53 -5.42 -10.06
C PRO A 328 7.92 -6.05 -11.39
N ASP A 329 7.32 -5.58 -12.48
CA ASP A 329 7.57 -6.03 -13.85
C ASP A 329 7.45 -7.57 -14.11
N SER A 330 6.82 -8.33 -13.21
CA SER A 330 6.57 -9.78 -13.39
C SER A 330 5.98 -10.18 -14.76
N PRO A 331 5.11 -9.40 -15.43
CA PRO A 331 4.67 -9.70 -16.80
C PRO A 331 5.81 -9.86 -17.82
N ASN A 332 6.97 -9.27 -17.58
CA ASN A 332 8.15 -9.32 -18.44
C ASN A 332 9.27 -10.23 -17.89
N HIS A 333 9.12 -10.80 -16.70
CA HIS A 333 10.07 -11.68 -16.05
C HIS A 333 9.43 -13.06 -15.77
N PRO A 334 9.44 -14.00 -16.72
CA PRO A 334 8.65 -15.24 -16.64
C PRO A 334 9.07 -16.21 -15.53
N TYR A 335 10.21 -15.98 -14.88
CA TYR A 335 10.68 -16.75 -13.71
C TYR A 335 10.30 -16.10 -12.37
N PHE A 336 9.72 -14.90 -12.37
CA PHE A 336 9.07 -14.33 -11.20
C PHE A 336 7.72 -15.00 -10.94
N PRO A 337 7.16 -14.89 -9.71
CA PRO A 337 5.82 -15.36 -9.41
C PRO A 337 4.79 -14.85 -10.43
N SER A 338 3.95 -15.75 -10.93
CA SER A 338 2.99 -15.42 -11.99
C SER A 338 1.91 -14.47 -11.49
N VAL A 339 1.65 -13.43 -12.27
CA VAL A 339 0.58 -12.43 -12.08
C VAL A 339 -0.60 -12.64 -13.04
N VAL A 340 -0.57 -13.71 -13.83
CA VAL A 340 -1.61 -14.00 -14.83
C VAL A 340 -2.85 -14.59 -14.13
N LEU A 341 -4.02 -14.03 -14.44
CA LEU A 341 -5.33 -14.53 -14.04
C LEU A 341 -6.12 -14.95 -15.29
N LYS A 342 -6.61 -16.19 -15.32
CA LYS A 342 -7.40 -16.74 -16.44
C LYS A 342 -8.90 -16.81 -16.10
N PRO A 343 -9.78 -16.88 -17.12
CA PRO A 343 -11.19 -17.18 -16.89
C PRO A 343 -11.39 -18.50 -16.14
N GLY A 344 -12.24 -18.47 -15.12
CA GLY A 344 -12.51 -19.62 -14.23
C GLY A 344 -11.54 -19.75 -13.05
N GLU A 345 -10.46 -18.96 -13.01
CA GLU A 345 -9.61 -18.81 -11.82
C GLU A 345 -10.13 -17.68 -10.93
N VAL A 346 -9.72 -17.71 -9.65
CA VAL A 346 -10.06 -16.67 -8.68
C VAL A 346 -8.76 -16.10 -8.14
N TYR A 347 -8.59 -14.79 -8.28
CA TYR A 347 -7.55 -14.04 -7.59
C TYR A 347 -7.89 -13.98 -6.11
N THR A 348 -6.94 -14.32 -5.23
CA THR A 348 -7.08 -14.16 -3.78
C THR A 348 -5.78 -13.65 -3.19
N GLN A 349 -5.89 -12.63 -2.35
CA GLN A 349 -4.77 -12.09 -1.58
C GLN A 349 -5.28 -11.66 -0.21
N LYS A 350 -4.43 -11.76 0.81
CA LYS A 350 -4.69 -11.24 2.15
C LYS A 350 -3.46 -10.53 2.68
N THR A 351 -3.68 -9.34 3.24
CA THR A 351 -2.66 -8.59 3.99
C THR A 351 -3.23 -8.15 5.32
N ILE A 352 -2.42 -8.21 6.38
CA ILE A 352 -2.79 -7.82 7.73
C ILE A 352 -1.74 -6.83 8.24
N TYR A 353 -2.19 -5.64 8.64
CA TYR A 353 -1.41 -4.70 9.44
C TYR A 353 -1.88 -4.80 10.89
N LYS A 354 -1.07 -5.45 11.74
CA LYS A 354 -1.38 -5.66 13.16
C LYS A 354 -0.70 -4.60 14.00
N PHE A 355 -1.49 -3.79 14.70
CA PHE A 355 -0.97 -2.75 15.57
C PHE A 355 -0.87 -3.21 17.02
N GLY A 356 0.22 -2.85 17.67
CA GLY A 356 0.47 -3.22 19.05
C GLY A 356 1.35 -2.22 19.77
N VAL A 357 1.75 -2.58 20.99
CA VAL A 357 2.55 -1.73 21.87
C VAL A 357 3.68 -2.57 22.47
N ARG A 358 4.92 -2.08 22.34
CA ARG A 358 6.08 -2.54 23.11
C ARG A 358 6.22 -1.66 24.36
N LYS A 359 6.14 -2.27 25.53
CA LYS A 359 6.24 -1.59 26.82
C LYS A 359 7.67 -1.22 27.18
#